data_AF-A0A1E5T3V1-F1
#
_entry.id   AF-A0A1E5T3V1-F1
#
_cell.length_a   1.000
_cell.length_b   1.000
_cell.length_c   1.000
_cell.angle_alpha   90.00
_cell.angle_beta   90.00
_cell.angle_gamma   90.00
#
_symmetry.space_group_name_H-M   'P 1'
#
loop_
_entity.id
_entity.type
_entity.pdbx_description
1 polymer ?
#
loop_
_entity_poly.entity_id
_entity_poly.type
_entity_poly.pdbx_seq_one_letter_code
_entity_poly.pdbx_strand_id
1 'polypeptide(L)' 'MSKRYTKADLEEIVYKQLENLNAMHDLLGIMKFQNDLIHNINQTLREEIGQFKKQQVMYPTRRKTKS' A
#
# COMPACT_ATOMS: atom_id res chain seq x y z
N MET A 1 -20.77 -27.38 28.94
CA MET A 1 -20.04 -27.01 30.17
C MET A 1 -19.70 -25.54 30.11
N SER A 2 -20.07 -24.74 31.11
CA SER A 2 -19.59 -23.36 31.23
C SER A 2 -18.13 -23.40 31.67
N LYS A 3 -17.21 -22.97 30.80
CA LYS A 3 -15.81 -22.73 31.21
C LYS A 3 -15.83 -21.55 32.19
N ARG A 4 -15.55 -21.82 33.46
CA ARG A 4 -15.31 -20.76 34.45
C ARG A 4 -13.86 -20.33 34.31
N TYR A 5 -13.66 -19.14 33.77
CA TYR A 5 -12.35 -18.51 33.75
C TYR A 5 -12.00 -18.03 35.16
N THR A 6 -10.79 -18.33 35.58
CA THR A 6 -10.19 -17.68 36.75
C THR A 6 -9.73 -16.27 36.37
N LYS A 7 -9.45 -15.45 37.38
CA LYS A 7 -8.87 -14.12 37.16
C LYS A 7 -7.58 -14.20 36.34
N ALA A 8 -6.70 -15.16 36.65
CA ALA A 8 -5.45 -15.36 35.93
C ALA A 8 -5.69 -15.71 34.45
N ASP A 9 -6.69 -16.55 34.13
CA ASP A 9 -7.04 -16.87 32.74
C ASP A 9 -7.51 -15.63 31.98
N LEU A 10 -8.28 -14.76 32.64
CA LEU A 10 -8.73 -13.50 32.03
C LEU A 10 -7.59 -12.52 31.83
N GLU A 11 -6.66 -12.40 32.79
CA GLU A 11 -5.46 -11.57 32.65
C GLU A 11 -4.59 -12.05 31.49
N GLU A 12 -4.37 -13.35 31.34
CA GLU A 12 -3.62 -13.92 30.21
C GLU A 12 -4.28 -13.59 28.86
N ILE A 13 -5.62 -13.70 28.77
CA ILE A 13 -6.36 -13.33 27.57
C ILE A 13 -6.17 -11.85 27.25
N VAL A 14 -6.26 -10.97 28.26
CA VAL A 14 -6.08 -9.52 28.06
C VAL A 14 -4.66 -9.20 27.59
N TYR A 15 -3.63 -9.83 28.17
CA TYR A 15 -2.25 -9.64 27.71
C TYR A 15 -2.07 -10.07 26.25
N LYS A 16 -2.60 -11.24 25.87
CA LYS A 16 -2.57 -11.69 24.47
C LYS A 16 -3.33 -10.75 23.52
N GLN A 17 -4.46 -10.21 23.96
CA GLN A 17 -5.22 -9.23 23.17
C GLN A 17 -4.44 -7.93 23.00
N LEU A 18 -3.69 -7.48 24.02
CA LEU A 18 -2.83 -6.31 23.94
C LEU A 18 -1.65 -6.54 22.97
N GLU A 19 -1.00 -7.70 23.04
CA GLU A 19 0.04 -8.09 22.08
C GLU A 19 -0.49 -8.09 20.63
N ASN A 20 -1.68 -8.67 20.42
CA ASN A 20 -2.33 -8.67 19.10
C ASN A 20 -2.63 -7.25 18.61
N LEU A 21 -3.09 -6.34 19.48
CA LEU A 21 -3.34 -4.95 19.12
C LEU A 21 -2.05 -4.21 18.71
N ASN A 22 -0.96 -4.44 19.43
CA ASN A 22 0.34 -3.86 19.09
C ASN A 22 0.83 -4.38 17.75
N ALA A 23 0.75 -5.70 17.50
CA ALA A 23 1.13 -6.29 16.21
C ALA A 23 0.27 -5.74 15.04
N MET A 24 -1.03 -5.55 15.25
CA MET A 24 -1.91 -4.93 14.25
C MET A 24 -1.56 -3.46 14.01
N HIS A 25 -1.15 -2.72 15.04
CA HIS A 25 -0.70 -1.34 14.90
C HIS A 25 0.56 -1.25 14.01
N ASP A 26 1.53 -2.12 14.26
CA ASP A 26 2.76 -2.20 13.46
C ASP A 26 2.45 -2.54 11.99
N LEU A 27 1.54 -3.50 11.77
CA LEU A 27 1.11 -3.88 10.42
C LEU A 27 0.41 -2.71 9.70
N LEU A 28 -0.47 -1.97 10.39
CA LEU A 28 -1.11 -0.77 9.82
C LEU A 28 -0.08 0.31 9.48
N GLY A 29 0.96 0.46 10.29
CA GLY A 29 2.10 1.34 9.99
C GLY A 29 2.81 0.96 8.70
N ILE A 30 3.12 -0.33 8.52
CA ILE A 30 3.73 -0.87 7.29
C ILE A 30 2.81 -0.63 6.08
N MET A 31 1.52 -0.93 6.20
CA MET A 31 0.56 -0.74 5.11
C MET A 31 0.43 0.72 4.70
N LYS A 32 0.46 1.65 5.66
CA LYS A 32 0.46 3.09 5.36
C LYS A 32 1.70 3.48 4.57
N PHE A 33 2.88 3.06 5.01
CA PHE A 33 4.13 3.33 4.32
C PHE A 33 4.13 2.77 2.89
N GLN A 34 3.63 1.55 2.69
CA GLN A 34 3.49 0.96 1.35
C GLN A 34 2.52 1.75 0.46
N ASN A 35 1.39 2.23 1.00
CA ASN A 35 0.45 3.07 0.25
C ASN A 35 1.11 4.39 -0.19
N ASP A 36 1.89 5.02 0.68
CA ASP A 36 2.60 6.26 0.36
C ASP A 36 3.64 6.03 -0.76
N LEU A 37 4.38 4.92 -0.72
CA LEU A 37 5.31 4.53 -1.79
C LEU A 37 4.59 4.29 -3.13
N ILE A 38 3.48 3.55 -3.11
CA ILE A 38 2.67 3.29 -4.31
C ILE A 38 2.15 4.61 -4.89
N HIS A 39 1.68 5.52 -4.03
CA HIS A 39 1.21 6.83 -4.47
C HIS A 39 2.32 7.61 -5.19
N ASN A 40 3.52 7.67 -4.60
CA ASN A 40 4.66 8.36 -5.19
C ASN A 40 5.05 7.76 -6.55
N ILE A 41 5.13 6.43 -6.65
CA ILE A 41 5.45 5.73 -7.90
C ILE A 41 4.39 6.02 -8.98
N ASN A 42 3.10 5.99 -8.61
CA ASN A 42 2.01 6.31 -9.54
C ASN A 42 2.08 7.75 -10.04
N GLN A 43 2.48 8.70 -9.18
CA GLN A 43 2.69 10.08 -9.59
C GLN A 43 3.83 10.18 -10.60
N THR A 44 5.00 9.61 -10.30
CA THR A 44 6.16 9.62 -11.21
C THR A 44 5.82 9.00 -12.57
N LEU A 45 5.15 7.84 -12.57
CA LEU A 45 4.74 7.17 -13.81
C LEU A 45 3.78 8.05 -14.64
N ARG A 46 2.84 8.74 -13.98
CA ARG A 46 1.92 9.65 -14.65
C ARG A 46 2.64 10.83 -15.30
N GLU A 47 3.65 11.38 -14.62
CA GLU A 47 4.48 12.47 -15.14
C GLU A 47 5.30 12.01 -16.34
N GLU A 48 5.96 10.85 -16.26
CA GLU A 48 6.73 10.25 -17.36
C GLU A 48 5.86 9.97 -18.59
N ILE A 49 4.69 9.35 -18.41
CA ILE A 49 3.74 9.11 -19.51
C ILE A 49 3.29 10.45 -20.11
N GLY A 50 3.07 11.47 -19.29
CA GLY A 50 2.72 12.81 -19.74
C GLY A 50 3.81 13.44 -20.61
N GLN A 51 5.07 13.34 -20.19
CA GLN A 51 6.22 13.82 -20.96
C GLN A 51 6.38 13.04 -22.27
N PHE A 52 6.28 11.72 -22.21
CA PHE A 52 6.37 10.85 -23.39
C PHE A 52 5.30 11.17 -24.44
N LYS A 53 4.05 11.38 -24.01
CA LYS A 53 2.96 11.82 -24.91
C LYS A 53 3.23 13.19 -25.53
N LYS A 54 3.71 14.15 -24.75
CA LYS A 54 4.10 15.48 -25.27
C LYS A 54 5.20 15.37 -26.33
N GLN A 55 6.22 14.55 -26.09
CA GLN A 55 7.31 14.31 -27.04
C GLN A 55 6.82 13.65 -28.34
N GLN A 56 5.90 12.67 -28.26
CA GLN A 56 5.28 12.08 -29.44
C GLN A 56 4.40 13.05 -30.25
N VAL A 57 3.68 13.96 -29.58
CA VAL A 57 2.88 15.00 -30.25
C VAL A 57 3.79 16.06 -30.90
N MET A 58 4.91 16.39 -30.26
CA MET A 58 5.89 17.37 -30.78
C MET A 58 6.63 16.85 -32.02
N TYR A 59 6.84 15.54 -32.13
CA TYR A 59 7.40 14.89 -33.31
C TYR A 59 6.43 13.81 -33.81
N PRO A 60 5.41 14.17 -34.62
CA PRO A 60 4.58 13.16 -35.25
C PRO A 60 5.52 12.26 -36.06
N THR A 61 5.64 10.99 -35.64
CA THR A 61 6.39 9.99 -36.39
C THR A 61 5.67 9.84 -37.72
N ARG A 62 6.13 10.59 -38.73
CA ARG A 62 5.62 10.56 -40.09
C ARG A 62 5.80 9.14 -40.59
N ARG A 63 4.77 8.31 -40.44
CA ARG A 63 4.68 7.01 -41.10
C ARG A 63 4.82 7.32 -42.59
N LYS A 64 6.02 7.06 -43.13
CA LYS A 64 6.24 7.07 -44.57
C LYS A 64 5.43 5.92 -45.14
N THR A 65 4.22 6.23 -45.61
CA THR A 65 3.58 5.42 -46.65
C THR A 65 4.53 5.42 -47.84
N LYS A 66 5.20 4.28 -48.06
CA LYS A 66 5.93 4.06 -49.32
C LYS A 66 4.88 3.92 -50.42
N SER A 67 5.08 4.67 -51.51
CA SER A 67 4.35 4.57 -52.78
C SER A 67 4.29 3.14 -53.31
#